data_AF-A0A380C0X9-F1
#
_entry.id   AF-A0A380C0X9-F1
#
_cell.length_a   1.000
_cell.length_b   1.000
_cell.length_c   1.000
_cell.angle_alpha   90.00
_cell.angle_beta   90.00
_cell.angle_gamma   90.00
#
_symmetry.space_group_name_H-M   'P 1'
#
loop_
_entity.id
_entity.type
_entity.pdbx_description
1 polymer ?
#
loop_
_entity_poly.entity_id
_entity_poly.type
_entity_poly.pdbx_seq_one_letter_code
_entity_poly.pdbx_strand_id
1 'polypeptide(L)'
;MIIYESTKEEFIGDVVNEILVDRLYDSYQEKIGRTSKAEIRSWENSLQRMSNVMQDEDIPNDASVAIEFNIPNTSKRVDFLVAGNDGNQDHVVIVELKQWESVEKVSSREGLVKTYLGKGIRKTTHPSYQAWSYAALIEDFNENVQEQEIKLKPCAYLHNYRKVKEDPLTDSHYKDHLEKAPVFTKGEIQKLRSFIKKYIRKGDENELIYQIENGRIRPSKSLQDALNNMLKGNEEFIMIDDQKVFYEEAFHLALDAINKNKKQVMIVEGGPGTGKSVLAINLLVNLIDQGLVTMYVTRNSAPRNIYSTKLRGDFKKSHIDNLFKGSGSFTEVEENEFDVLIIDEAHRLNEKSGLFRN
;
A
#
# COMPACT_ATOMS: atom_id res chain seq x y z
N MET A 1 15.77 5.49 -4.08
CA MET A 1 16.02 5.48 -5.54
C MET A 1 14.93 6.29 -6.21
N ILE A 2 15.33 7.43 -6.76
CA ILE A 2 14.50 8.35 -7.54
C ILE A 2 14.90 8.24 -9.00
N ILE A 3 13.95 8.35 -9.92
CA ILE A 3 14.26 8.35 -11.36
C ILE A 3 14.59 9.76 -11.85
N TYR A 4 13.80 10.75 -11.44
CA TYR A 4 14.03 12.15 -11.79
C TYR A 4 13.84 13.04 -10.57
N GLU A 5 14.76 13.98 -10.38
CA GLU A 5 14.76 14.97 -9.31
C GLU A 5 15.21 16.32 -9.90
N SER A 6 14.50 17.39 -9.56
CA SER A 6 14.84 18.76 -9.96
C SER A 6 14.10 19.79 -9.11
N THR A 7 14.36 21.07 -9.32
CA THR A 7 13.50 22.14 -8.79
C THR A 7 12.19 22.24 -9.57
N LYS A 8 11.16 22.88 -8.98
CA LYS A 8 9.89 23.16 -9.68
C LYS A 8 10.13 23.89 -11.00
N GLU A 9 11.00 24.90 -11.00
CA GLU A 9 11.31 25.68 -12.19
C GLU A 9 11.91 24.82 -13.32
N GLU A 10 12.87 23.97 -12.98
CA GLU A 10 13.48 23.03 -13.93
C GLU A 10 12.49 21.99 -14.42
N PHE A 11 11.68 21.40 -13.53
CA PHE A 11 10.62 20.46 -13.92
C PHE A 11 9.65 21.08 -14.93
N ILE A 12 9.18 22.31 -14.69
CA ILE A 12 8.31 23.01 -15.63
C ILE A 12 9.04 23.27 -16.95
N GLY A 13 10.28 23.74 -16.88
CA GLY A 13 11.13 23.95 -18.05
C GLY A 13 11.30 22.69 -18.89
N ASP A 14 11.56 21.55 -18.25
CA ASP A 14 11.75 20.26 -18.91
C ASP A 14 10.47 19.78 -19.61
N VAL A 15 9.30 20.04 -19.03
CA VAL A 15 8.01 19.72 -19.66
C VAL A 15 7.74 20.65 -20.83
N VAL A 16 7.93 21.96 -20.67
CA VAL A 16 7.67 22.96 -21.71
C VAL A 16 8.57 22.77 -22.93
N ASN A 17 9.81 22.34 -22.71
CA ASN A 17 10.78 22.06 -23.77
C ASN A 17 10.66 20.62 -24.32
N GLU A 18 9.67 19.85 -23.88
CA GLU A 18 9.43 18.46 -24.32
C GLU A 18 10.60 17.50 -24.07
N ILE A 19 11.45 17.76 -23.08
CA ILE A 19 12.63 16.93 -22.74
C ILE A 19 12.46 16.07 -21.49
N LEU A 20 11.41 16.30 -20.68
CA LEU A 20 11.22 15.58 -19.42
C LEU A 20 11.14 14.06 -19.61
N VAL A 21 10.36 13.62 -20.61
CA VAL A 21 10.08 12.19 -20.82
C VAL A 21 11.33 11.46 -21.29
N ASP A 22 12.16 12.08 -22.13
CA ASP A 22 13.44 11.52 -22.55
C ASP A 22 14.40 11.39 -21.37
N ARG A 23 14.50 12.42 -20.52
CA ARG A 23 15.31 12.37 -19.29
C ARG A 23 14.85 11.26 -18.33
N LEU A 24 13.55 11.15 -18.11
CA LEU A 24 12.96 10.07 -17.31
C LEU A 24 13.27 8.70 -17.90
N TYR A 25 13.09 8.55 -19.21
CA TYR A 25 13.35 7.29 -19.90
C TYR A 25 14.82 6.87 -19.78
N ASP A 26 15.75 7.79 -20.02
CA ASP A 26 17.19 7.53 -19.93
C ASP A 26 17.59 7.12 -18.50
N SER A 27 17.15 7.87 -17.49
CA SER A 27 17.44 7.53 -16.09
C SER A 27 16.78 6.23 -15.65
N TYR A 28 15.54 5.97 -16.09
CA TYR A 28 14.85 4.71 -15.81
C TYR A 28 15.57 3.54 -16.45
N GLN A 29 16.03 3.69 -17.70
CA GLN A 29 16.77 2.66 -18.42
C GLN A 29 18.11 2.34 -17.75
N GLU A 30 18.80 3.35 -17.23
CA GLU A 30 20.06 3.19 -16.50
C GLU A 30 19.86 2.48 -15.15
N LYS A 31 18.88 2.93 -14.37
CA LYS A 31 18.68 2.48 -12.98
C LYS A 31 17.90 1.17 -12.85
N ILE A 32 16.90 0.96 -13.71
CA ILE A 32 15.96 -0.18 -13.64
C ILE A 32 16.07 -1.06 -14.88
N GLY A 33 16.16 -0.46 -16.06
CA GLY A 33 16.17 -1.16 -17.34
C GLY A 33 15.01 -0.74 -18.25
N ARG A 34 14.73 -1.54 -19.27
CA ARG A 34 13.75 -1.17 -20.31
C ARG A 34 12.34 -1.03 -19.75
N THR A 35 11.64 0.02 -20.17
CA THR A 35 10.21 0.23 -19.90
C THR A 35 9.34 0.01 -21.15
N SER A 36 8.04 -0.10 -20.95
CA SER A 36 7.08 -0.32 -22.04
C SER A 36 6.65 0.99 -22.70
N LYS A 37 6.24 0.95 -23.98
CA LYS A 37 5.64 2.13 -24.64
C LYS A 37 4.37 2.64 -23.95
N ALA A 38 3.67 1.78 -23.22
CA ALA A 38 2.50 2.20 -22.46
C ALA A 38 2.87 3.04 -21.24
N GLU A 39 4.02 2.75 -20.62
CA GLU A 39 4.56 3.51 -19.51
C GLU A 39 5.06 4.89 -19.95
N ILE A 40 5.78 4.95 -21.07
CA ILE A 40 6.25 6.25 -21.61
C ILE A 40 5.06 7.18 -21.88
N ARG A 41 4.00 6.66 -22.51
CA ARG A 41 2.75 7.40 -22.69
C ARG A 41 2.07 7.74 -21.36
N SER A 42 2.24 6.92 -20.33
CA SER A 42 1.61 7.18 -19.04
C SER A 42 2.26 8.41 -18.39
N TRP A 43 3.59 8.52 -18.48
CA TRP A 43 4.37 9.69 -18.07
C TRP A 43 3.99 10.94 -18.85
N GLU A 44 4.01 10.90 -20.20
CA GLU A 44 3.61 12.03 -21.06
C GLU A 44 2.26 12.63 -20.63
N ASN A 45 1.26 11.76 -20.45
CA ASN A 45 -0.10 12.21 -20.12
C ASN A 45 -0.21 12.75 -18.69
N SER A 46 0.42 12.11 -17.71
CA SER A 46 0.21 12.44 -16.30
C SER A 46 1.09 13.63 -15.86
N LEU A 47 2.34 13.66 -16.31
CA LEU A 47 3.31 14.68 -15.91
C LEU A 47 3.01 16.03 -16.56
N GLN A 48 2.44 16.06 -17.77
CA GLN A 48 1.89 17.30 -18.34
C GLN A 48 0.77 17.87 -17.46
N ARG A 49 -0.07 17.01 -16.85
CA ARG A 49 -1.13 17.45 -15.94
C ARG A 49 -0.55 18.01 -14.64
N MET A 50 0.53 17.43 -14.13
CA MET A 50 1.25 17.96 -12.98
C MET A 50 2.01 19.25 -13.27
N SER A 51 2.62 19.41 -14.45
CA SER A 51 3.21 20.69 -14.86
C SER A 51 2.17 21.83 -14.80
N ASN A 52 0.96 21.59 -15.31
CA ASN A 52 -0.12 22.57 -15.21
C ASN A 52 -0.51 22.89 -13.76
N VAL A 53 -0.40 21.94 -12.84
CA VAL A 53 -0.62 22.17 -11.40
C VAL A 53 0.51 23.05 -10.84
N MET A 54 1.77 22.69 -11.12
CA MET A 54 2.97 23.31 -10.57
C MET A 54 3.28 24.71 -11.11
N GLN A 55 2.71 25.10 -12.25
CA GLN A 55 2.83 26.46 -12.82
C GLN A 55 2.25 27.59 -11.93
N ASP A 56 1.60 27.28 -10.82
CA ASP A 56 1.14 28.30 -9.87
C ASP A 56 2.34 29.04 -9.24
N GLU A 57 2.37 30.37 -9.35
CA GLU A 57 3.48 31.22 -8.89
C GLU A 57 3.67 31.20 -7.36
N ASP A 58 2.59 30.92 -6.61
CA ASP A 58 2.66 30.84 -5.15
C ASP A 58 3.26 29.51 -4.66
N ILE A 59 3.48 28.53 -5.55
CA ILE A 59 4.33 27.37 -5.23
C ILE A 59 5.77 27.81 -5.52
N PRO A 60 6.71 27.77 -4.55
CA PRO A 60 8.07 28.26 -4.74
C PRO A 60 8.81 27.58 -5.90
N ASN A 61 9.57 28.34 -6.68
CA ASN A 61 10.32 27.83 -7.84
C ASN A 61 11.44 26.86 -7.44
N ASP A 62 11.98 27.05 -6.24
CA ASP A 62 13.01 26.25 -5.58
C ASP A 62 12.42 25.13 -4.70
N ALA A 63 11.12 24.85 -4.79
CA ALA A 63 10.57 23.61 -4.24
C ALA A 63 11.12 22.42 -5.02
N SER A 64 11.58 21.38 -4.32
CA SER A 64 12.08 20.17 -4.98
C SER A 64 10.93 19.32 -5.50
N VAL A 65 11.13 18.72 -6.67
CA VAL A 65 10.23 17.78 -7.33
C VAL A 65 10.98 16.47 -7.53
N ALA A 66 10.36 15.35 -7.17
CA ALA A 66 10.84 14.02 -7.56
C ALA A 66 9.74 13.19 -8.19
N ILE A 67 10.13 12.34 -9.13
CA ILE A 67 9.23 11.51 -9.92
C ILE A 67 9.71 10.05 -9.84
N GLU A 68 8.75 9.13 -9.71
CA GLU A 68 9.00 7.69 -9.60
C GLU A 68 9.93 7.35 -8.42
N PHE A 69 9.58 7.84 -7.22
CA PHE A 69 10.32 7.52 -5.99
C PHE A 69 10.04 6.08 -5.55
N ASN A 70 11.06 5.23 -5.56
CA ASN A 70 10.95 3.85 -5.09
C ASN A 70 10.93 3.77 -3.56
N ILE A 71 9.85 3.20 -3.01
CA ILE A 71 9.69 3.01 -1.57
C ILE A 71 10.65 1.89 -1.13
N PRO A 72 11.55 2.15 -0.16
CA PRO A 72 12.53 1.17 0.32
C PRO A 72 11.90 -0.18 0.69
N ASN A 73 12.62 -1.28 0.39
CA ASN A 73 12.19 -2.66 0.65
C ASN A 73 10.89 -3.10 -0.06
N THR A 74 10.39 -2.32 -1.02
CA THR A 74 9.24 -2.69 -1.85
C THR A 74 9.57 -2.55 -3.33
N SER A 75 8.67 -3.03 -4.18
CA SER A 75 8.70 -2.76 -5.62
C SER A 75 7.78 -1.59 -6.02
N LYS A 76 7.25 -0.85 -5.03
CA LYS A 76 6.26 0.20 -5.24
C LYS A 76 6.95 1.55 -5.40
N ARG A 77 6.39 2.37 -6.28
CA ARG A 77 6.89 3.70 -6.57
C ARG A 77 5.77 4.71 -6.37
N VAL A 78 6.14 5.85 -5.80
CA VAL A 78 5.30 7.05 -5.75
C VAL A 78 5.50 7.82 -7.05
N ASP A 79 4.40 8.23 -7.68
CA ASP A 79 4.46 8.89 -8.98
C ASP A 79 5.11 10.27 -8.91
N PHE A 80 4.74 11.11 -7.93
CA PHE A 80 5.20 12.50 -7.86
C PHE A 80 5.32 13.00 -6.41
N LEU A 81 6.43 13.66 -6.10
CA LEU A 81 6.73 14.30 -4.81
C LEU A 81 6.96 15.79 -5.01
N VAL A 82 6.50 16.60 -4.06
CA VAL A 82 6.86 18.02 -3.93
C VAL A 82 7.34 18.26 -2.50
N ALA A 83 8.57 18.76 -2.35
CA ALA A 83 9.16 19.04 -1.05
C ALA A 83 9.42 20.53 -0.85
N GLY A 84 9.35 20.95 0.41
CA GLY A 84 9.57 22.31 0.86
C GLY A 84 9.02 22.52 2.27
N ASN A 85 8.75 23.77 2.63
CA ASN A 85 8.43 24.14 4.02
C ASN A 85 7.20 25.05 4.11
N ASP A 86 6.40 24.92 5.18
CA ASP A 86 5.17 25.73 5.38
C ASP A 86 5.41 27.10 6.05
N GLY A 87 6.66 27.43 6.30
CA GLY A 87 7.17 28.54 7.09
C GLY A 87 7.74 28.12 8.46
N ASN A 88 7.43 26.91 8.94
CA ASN A 88 7.86 26.39 10.23
C ASN A 88 8.36 24.94 10.16
N GLN A 89 7.65 24.07 9.45
CA GLN A 89 7.91 22.64 9.38
C GLN A 89 8.16 22.20 7.93
N ASP A 90 9.03 21.21 7.77
CA ASP A 90 9.30 20.57 6.50
C ASP A 90 8.18 19.59 6.13
N HIS A 91 7.72 19.68 4.89
CA HIS A 91 6.66 18.83 4.34
C HIS A 91 7.07 18.23 3.01
N VAL A 92 6.59 17.02 2.78
CA VAL A 92 6.63 16.38 1.46
C VAL A 92 5.22 16.01 1.06
N VAL A 93 4.72 16.67 0.02
CA VAL A 93 3.45 16.32 -0.60
C VAL A 93 3.67 15.14 -1.54
N ILE A 94 2.95 14.06 -1.27
CA ILE A 94 2.99 12.81 -2.04
C ILE A 94 1.75 12.78 -2.93
N VAL A 95 1.93 12.70 -4.24
CA VAL A 95 0.82 12.70 -5.21
C VAL A 95 0.82 11.40 -6.00
N GLU A 96 -0.19 10.57 -5.76
CA GLU A 96 -0.49 9.41 -6.61
C GLU A 96 -1.29 9.87 -7.84
N LEU A 97 -0.81 9.57 -9.03
CA LEU A 97 -1.41 9.96 -10.31
C LEU A 97 -2.20 8.80 -10.91
N LYS A 98 -3.47 9.05 -11.21
CA LYS A 98 -4.35 8.04 -11.80
C LYS A 98 -4.99 8.58 -13.07
N GLN A 99 -4.90 7.79 -14.14
CA GLN A 99 -5.49 8.13 -15.44
C GLN A 99 -6.93 7.65 -15.60
N TRP A 100 -7.61 7.31 -14.50
CA TRP A 100 -8.91 6.66 -14.52
C TRP A 100 -10.00 7.59 -15.06
N GLU A 101 -10.95 7.02 -15.78
CA GLU A 101 -12.11 7.75 -16.34
C GLU A 101 -13.41 7.41 -15.62
N SER A 102 -13.48 6.23 -14.99
CA SER A 102 -14.66 5.74 -14.27
C SER A 102 -14.26 5.02 -12.99
N VAL A 103 -15.17 4.98 -12.02
CA VAL A 103 -15.02 4.30 -10.74
C VAL A 103 -16.39 3.74 -10.36
N GLU A 104 -16.42 2.51 -9.89
CA GLU A 104 -17.58 1.91 -9.25
C GLU A 104 -17.27 1.63 -7.78
N LYS A 105 -18.22 1.96 -6.90
CA LYS A 105 -18.11 1.70 -5.46
C LYS A 105 -18.14 0.20 -5.18
N VAL A 106 -17.31 -0.24 -4.23
CA VAL A 106 -17.38 -1.58 -3.63
C VAL A 106 -17.79 -1.43 -2.18
N SER A 107 -19.10 -1.38 -1.92
CA SER A 107 -19.65 -1.12 -0.58
C SER A 107 -19.35 -2.22 0.44
N SER A 108 -19.07 -3.44 -0.02
CA SER A 108 -18.84 -4.57 0.87
C SER A 108 -17.41 -4.66 1.38
N ARG A 109 -16.46 -3.88 0.85
CA ARG A 109 -15.03 -4.00 1.13
C ARG A 109 -14.44 -2.65 1.50
N GLU A 110 -13.51 -2.61 2.43
CA GLU A 110 -12.86 -1.38 2.84
C GLU A 110 -11.72 -1.00 1.89
N GLY A 111 -11.60 0.29 1.58
CA GLY A 111 -10.50 0.81 0.77
C GLY A 111 -10.40 0.25 -0.65
N LEU A 112 -11.45 -0.40 -1.19
CA LEU A 112 -11.48 -0.92 -2.55
C LEU A 112 -12.52 -0.24 -3.43
N VAL A 113 -12.21 -0.15 -4.72
CA VAL A 113 -13.09 0.30 -5.80
C VAL A 113 -12.97 -0.64 -7.00
N LYS A 114 -13.86 -0.51 -7.99
CA LYS A 114 -13.65 -1.10 -9.31
C LYS A 114 -13.44 -0.02 -10.35
N THR A 115 -12.56 -0.27 -11.30
CA THR A 115 -12.31 0.62 -12.44
C THR A 115 -11.77 -0.16 -13.63
N TYR A 116 -11.73 0.46 -14.80
CA TYR A 116 -11.19 -0.15 -16.01
C TYR A 116 -9.66 -0.10 -16.02
N LEU A 117 -9.02 -1.26 -15.88
CA LEU A 117 -7.58 -1.45 -15.86
C LEU A 117 -7.16 -2.64 -16.73
N GLY A 118 -6.10 -2.48 -17.54
CA GLY A 118 -5.52 -3.60 -18.27
C GLY A 118 -6.54 -4.37 -19.11
N LYS A 119 -7.34 -3.64 -19.89
CA LYS A 119 -8.40 -4.12 -20.80
C LYS A 119 -9.68 -4.67 -20.15
N GLY A 120 -9.90 -4.50 -18.84
CA GLY A 120 -11.14 -4.95 -18.19
C GLY A 120 -11.45 -4.23 -16.90
N ILE A 121 -12.67 -4.41 -16.38
CA ILE A 121 -13.05 -3.87 -15.07
C ILE A 121 -12.46 -4.79 -13.99
N ARG A 122 -11.72 -4.21 -13.05
CA ARG A 122 -11.06 -4.94 -11.96
C ARG A 122 -11.26 -4.23 -10.63
N LYS A 123 -11.30 -5.00 -9.53
CA LYS A 123 -11.17 -4.46 -8.18
C LYS A 123 -9.74 -4.01 -7.95
N THR A 124 -9.56 -2.85 -7.32
CA THR A 124 -8.26 -2.28 -6.98
C THR A 124 -8.41 -1.40 -5.75
N THR A 125 -7.30 -0.97 -5.15
CA THR A 125 -7.30 -0.05 -4.02
C THR A 125 -7.87 1.30 -4.40
N HIS A 126 -8.65 1.90 -3.50
CA HIS A 126 -9.07 3.28 -3.61
C HIS A 126 -7.83 4.20 -3.68
N PRO A 127 -7.78 5.20 -4.58
CA PRO A 127 -6.60 6.06 -4.75
C PRO A 127 -6.12 6.73 -3.46
N SER A 128 -7.04 7.19 -2.58
CA SER A 128 -6.70 7.67 -1.24
C SER A 128 -6.01 6.63 -0.37
N TYR A 129 -6.53 5.41 -0.34
CA TYR A 129 -5.93 4.34 0.45
C TYR A 129 -4.51 4.07 -0.03
N GLN A 130 -4.30 4.03 -1.35
CA GLN A 130 -2.99 3.80 -1.93
C GLN A 130 -2.00 4.92 -1.59
N ALA A 131 -2.37 6.18 -1.83
CA ALA A 131 -1.52 7.33 -1.50
C ALA A 131 -1.17 7.38 -0.01
N TRP A 132 -2.15 7.15 0.87
CA TRP A 132 -1.92 7.08 2.32
C TRP A 132 -1.00 5.93 2.71
N SER A 133 -1.24 4.71 2.19
CA SER A 133 -0.43 3.54 2.52
C SER A 133 1.02 3.70 2.07
N TYR A 134 1.27 4.37 0.95
CA TYR A 134 2.62 4.71 0.52
C TYR A 134 3.29 5.71 1.46
N ALA A 135 2.60 6.77 1.88
CA ALA A 135 3.13 7.71 2.86
C ALA A 135 3.49 7.01 4.17
N ALA A 136 2.59 6.15 4.67
CA ALA A 136 2.81 5.43 5.91
C ALA A 136 3.98 4.43 5.80
N LEU A 137 4.17 3.77 4.65
CA LEU A 137 5.35 2.94 4.43
C LEU A 137 6.66 3.73 4.41
N ILE A 138 6.67 4.92 3.80
CA ILE A 138 7.86 5.79 3.78
C ILE A 138 8.18 6.22 5.21
N GLU A 139 7.17 6.61 6.00
CA GLU A 139 7.33 6.96 7.41
C GLU A 139 7.83 5.78 8.26
N ASP A 140 7.36 4.56 8.01
CA ASP A 140 7.80 3.36 8.73
C ASP A 140 9.26 2.98 8.42
N PHE A 141 9.70 3.11 7.17
CA PHE A 141 11.04 2.68 6.74
C PHE A 141 12.13 3.74 6.85
N ASN A 142 11.78 5.01 6.82
CA ASN A 142 12.76 6.09 6.77
C ASN A 142 13.00 6.69 8.16
N GLU A 143 14.20 6.48 8.71
CA GLU A 143 14.58 7.01 10.02
C GLU A 143 14.56 8.55 10.05
N ASN A 144 15.05 9.20 8.98
CA ASN A 144 15.11 10.66 8.88
C ASN A 144 13.70 11.29 8.90
N VAL A 145 12.72 10.68 8.21
CA VAL A 145 11.33 11.17 8.21
C VAL A 145 10.78 11.29 9.64
N GLN A 146 11.11 10.33 10.52
CA GLN A 146 10.67 10.36 11.91
C GLN A 146 11.52 11.29 12.77
N GLU A 147 12.85 11.20 12.68
CA GLU A 147 13.77 11.96 13.55
C GLU A 147 13.79 13.46 13.25
N GLN A 148 13.69 13.82 11.97
CA GLN A 148 13.62 15.21 11.50
C GLN A 148 12.18 15.70 11.38
N GLU A 149 11.22 14.86 11.80
CA GLU A 149 9.79 15.15 11.83
C GLU A 149 9.20 15.61 10.47
N ILE A 150 9.79 15.20 9.35
CA ILE A 150 9.32 15.55 8.00
C ILE A 150 7.87 15.06 7.85
N LYS A 151 6.95 16.00 7.57
CA LYS A 151 5.53 15.65 7.51
C LYS A 151 5.13 15.26 6.10
N LEU A 152 4.83 13.98 5.92
CA LEU A 152 4.31 13.46 4.66
C LEU A 152 2.82 13.83 4.49
N LYS A 153 2.45 14.35 3.32
CA LYS A 153 1.10 14.82 3.00
C LYS A 153 0.59 14.11 1.73
N PRO A 154 0.00 12.91 1.86
CA PRO A 154 -0.49 12.16 0.72
C PRO A 154 -1.76 12.74 0.12
N CYS A 155 -1.89 12.63 -1.20
CA CYS A 155 -3.11 12.87 -1.94
C CYS A 155 -3.10 12.06 -3.24
N ALA A 156 -4.25 11.96 -3.89
CA ALA A 156 -4.37 11.37 -5.22
C ALA A 156 -4.95 12.37 -6.21
N TYR A 157 -4.48 12.32 -7.46
CA TYR A 157 -4.99 13.12 -8.56
C TYR A 157 -5.43 12.25 -9.73
N LEU A 158 -6.76 12.12 -9.89
CA LEU A 158 -7.37 11.42 -11.02
C LEU A 158 -7.65 12.42 -12.15
N HIS A 159 -6.64 12.72 -12.95
CA HIS A 159 -6.67 13.83 -13.90
C HIS A 159 -7.58 13.62 -15.12
N ASN A 160 -8.07 12.39 -15.34
CA ASN A 160 -9.05 12.09 -16.38
C ASN A 160 -10.48 11.93 -15.84
N TYR A 161 -10.63 11.70 -14.53
CA TYR A 161 -11.91 11.43 -13.88
C TYR A 161 -12.73 12.69 -13.70
N ARG A 162 -14.03 12.65 -14.01
CA ARG A 162 -14.96 13.75 -13.75
C ARG A 162 -15.97 13.32 -12.71
N LYS A 163 -16.03 14.05 -11.59
CA LYS A 163 -17.01 13.78 -10.54
C LYS A 163 -18.44 13.93 -11.04
N VAL A 164 -19.31 13.06 -10.56
CA VAL A 164 -20.75 13.09 -10.80
C VAL A 164 -21.51 13.45 -9.51
N LYS A 165 -22.83 13.63 -9.58
CA LYS A 165 -23.65 13.72 -8.37
C LYS A 165 -23.64 12.35 -7.67
N GLU A 166 -23.54 12.33 -6.34
CA GLU A 166 -23.42 11.09 -5.56
C GLU A 166 -22.25 10.22 -6.05
N ASP A 167 -21.07 10.85 -6.07
CA ASP A 167 -19.89 10.33 -6.72
C ASP A 167 -19.31 9.08 -6.01
N PRO A 168 -19.08 7.97 -6.72
CA PRO A 168 -18.60 6.72 -6.10
C PRO A 168 -17.16 6.81 -5.59
N LEU A 169 -16.33 7.71 -6.12
CA LEU A 169 -14.95 7.92 -5.64
C LEU A 169 -14.93 8.73 -4.35
N THR A 170 -15.89 9.60 -4.11
CA THR A 170 -15.98 10.40 -2.86
C THR A 170 -17.15 10.02 -1.96
N ASP A 171 -17.63 8.79 -2.08
CA ASP A 171 -18.71 8.25 -1.25
C ASP A 171 -18.31 8.23 0.24
N SER A 172 -19.27 8.43 1.14
CA SER A 172 -19.01 8.44 2.59
C SER A 172 -18.43 7.13 3.11
N HIS A 173 -18.64 6.02 2.41
CA HIS A 173 -17.98 4.73 2.69
C HIS A 173 -16.45 4.83 2.72
N TYR A 174 -15.85 5.79 2.01
CA TYR A 174 -14.41 5.98 1.94
C TYR A 174 -13.90 7.14 2.80
N LYS A 175 -14.74 7.71 3.68
CA LYS A 175 -14.45 8.93 4.43
C LYS A 175 -13.11 8.86 5.18
N ASP A 176 -12.86 7.78 5.91
CA ASP A 176 -11.65 7.62 6.72
C ASP A 176 -10.37 7.64 5.86
N HIS A 177 -10.44 7.12 4.62
CA HIS A 177 -9.33 7.19 3.68
C HIS A 177 -9.21 8.56 3.01
N LEU A 178 -10.34 9.20 2.68
CA LEU A 178 -10.38 10.54 2.09
C LEU A 178 -9.81 11.60 3.04
N GLU A 179 -9.99 11.43 4.35
CA GLU A 179 -9.41 12.30 5.38
C GLU A 179 -7.90 12.13 5.50
N LYS A 180 -7.41 10.88 5.40
CA LYS A 180 -5.98 10.54 5.41
C LYS A 180 -5.26 11.03 4.15
N ALA A 181 -5.88 10.89 2.98
CA ALA A 181 -5.34 11.32 1.69
C ALA A 181 -6.47 11.83 0.76
N PRO A 182 -6.64 13.15 0.60
CA PRO A 182 -7.70 13.69 -0.23
C PRO A 182 -7.51 13.36 -1.72
N VAL A 183 -8.63 13.34 -2.45
CA VAL A 183 -8.65 13.10 -3.90
C VAL A 183 -9.06 14.34 -4.66
N PHE A 184 -8.26 14.67 -5.66
CA PHE A 184 -8.53 15.69 -6.65
C PHE A 184 -8.83 15.05 -8.00
N THR A 185 -9.74 15.65 -8.76
CA THR A 185 -10.16 15.10 -10.06
C THR A 185 -10.04 16.14 -11.17
N LYS A 186 -10.32 15.75 -12.42
CA LYS A 186 -10.33 16.67 -13.57
C LYS A 186 -11.22 17.89 -13.28
N GLY A 187 -10.66 19.09 -13.46
CA GLY A 187 -11.33 20.35 -13.15
C GLY A 187 -11.09 20.88 -11.74
N GLU A 188 -10.38 20.14 -10.88
CA GLU A 188 -10.06 20.54 -9.50
C GLU A 188 -8.60 20.96 -9.30
N ILE A 189 -7.91 21.36 -10.37
CA ILE A 189 -6.49 21.81 -10.31
C ILE A 189 -6.28 22.87 -9.23
N GLN A 190 -7.21 23.83 -9.08
CA GLN A 190 -7.11 24.87 -8.06
C GLN A 190 -7.18 24.33 -6.63
N LYS A 191 -7.94 23.23 -6.40
CA LYS A 191 -7.99 22.57 -5.09
C LYS A 191 -6.67 21.84 -4.79
N LEU A 192 -6.10 21.15 -5.79
CA LEU A 192 -4.79 20.50 -5.63
C LEU A 192 -3.68 21.53 -5.39
N ARG A 193 -3.66 22.64 -6.13
CA ARG A 193 -2.75 23.76 -5.87
C ARG A 193 -2.92 24.28 -4.45
N SER A 194 -4.14 24.54 -4.01
CA SER A 194 -4.42 24.99 -2.63
C SER A 194 -3.91 24.00 -1.58
N PHE A 195 -4.00 22.69 -1.85
CA PHE A 195 -3.46 21.65 -0.98
C PHE A 195 -1.93 21.68 -0.92
N ILE A 196 -1.26 21.78 -2.07
CA ILE A 196 0.22 21.89 -2.12
C ILE A 196 0.67 23.16 -1.38
N LYS A 197 0.09 24.32 -1.69
CA LYS A 197 0.42 25.62 -1.08
C LYS A 197 0.15 25.72 0.41
N LYS A 198 -0.72 24.85 0.93
CA LYS A 198 -0.94 24.75 2.37
C LYS A 198 0.33 24.31 3.09
N TYR A 199 1.13 23.46 2.46
CA TYR A 199 2.30 22.80 3.07
C TYR A 199 3.63 23.27 2.46
N ILE A 200 3.63 23.77 1.23
CA ILE A 200 4.81 24.20 0.49
C ILE A 200 4.67 25.69 0.20
N ARG A 201 5.21 26.52 1.10
CA ARG A 201 5.22 28.00 1.00
C ARG A 201 6.61 28.56 0.79
N LYS A 202 7.64 27.80 1.16
CA LYS A 202 9.06 28.05 0.87
C LYS A 202 9.65 26.83 0.16
N GLY A 203 10.73 27.06 -0.59
CA GLY A 203 11.45 26.01 -1.29
C GLY A 203 12.05 24.97 -0.35
N ASP A 204 12.72 23.99 -0.93
CA ASP A 204 13.37 22.91 -0.21
C ASP A 204 14.78 23.31 0.22
N GLU A 205 14.89 24.01 1.34
CA GLU A 205 16.19 24.47 1.89
C GLU A 205 17.02 23.34 2.51
N ASN A 206 16.38 22.20 2.86
CA ASN A 206 16.99 21.12 3.61
C ASN A 206 17.28 19.87 2.77
N GLU A 207 17.10 19.93 1.45
CA GLU A 207 17.27 18.79 0.53
C GLU A 207 16.43 17.58 0.98
N LEU A 208 15.15 17.81 1.30
CA LEU A 208 14.26 16.81 1.89
C LEU A 208 14.12 15.55 1.05
N ILE A 209 14.11 15.70 -0.28
CA ILE A 209 14.05 14.57 -1.21
C ILE A 209 15.30 13.70 -1.07
N TYR A 210 16.49 14.32 -1.02
CA TYR A 210 17.75 13.64 -0.78
C TYR A 210 17.77 12.95 0.60
N GLN A 211 17.27 13.60 1.64
CA GLN A 211 17.16 13.02 2.99
C GLN A 211 16.24 11.81 3.03
N ILE A 212 15.14 11.81 2.28
CA ILE A 212 14.24 10.66 2.17
C ILE A 212 14.86 9.55 1.34
N GLU A 213 15.61 9.87 0.29
CA GLU A 213 16.26 8.86 -0.52
C GLU A 213 17.44 8.17 0.19
N ASN A 214 18.28 8.95 0.85
CA ASN A 214 19.53 8.51 1.46
C ASN A 214 19.42 8.29 2.98
N GLY A 215 18.22 8.51 3.53
CA GLY A 215 17.93 8.23 4.92
C GLY A 215 18.19 6.77 5.27
N ARG A 216 18.66 6.54 6.51
CA ARG A 216 18.89 5.18 6.98
C ARG A 216 17.58 4.41 6.94
N ILE A 217 17.62 3.28 6.23
CA ILE A 217 16.49 2.36 6.18
C ILE A 217 16.43 1.64 7.52
N ARG A 218 15.31 1.80 8.22
CA ARG A 218 15.08 1.06 9.45
C ARG A 218 14.95 -0.44 9.16
N PRO A 219 15.46 -1.32 10.04
CA PRO A 219 15.17 -2.73 9.97
C PRO A 219 13.66 -2.96 9.95
N SER A 220 13.17 -3.80 9.05
CA SER A 220 11.76 -4.15 9.03
C SER A 220 11.33 -4.76 10.36
N LYS A 221 10.12 -4.40 10.82
CA LYS A 221 9.55 -4.99 12.04
C LYS A 221 9.54 -6.51 11.89
N SER A 222 9.98 -7.23 12.93
CA SER A 222 9.85 -8.68 12.94
C SER A 222 8.37 -9.04 12.86
N LEU A 223 8.02 -9.98 11.98
CA LEU A 223 6.65 -10.47 11.83
C LEU A 223 6.03 -10.95 13.16
N GLN A 224 6.86 -11.42 14.09
CA GLN A 224 6.43 -11.84 15.42
C GLN A 224 6.12 -10.67 16.35
N ASP A 225 6.93 -9.60 16.30
CA ASP A 225 6.75 -8.43 17.16
C ASP A 225 5.50 -7.66 16.71
N ALA A 226 5.31 -7.55 15.40
CA ALA A 226 4.10 -7.01 14.82
C ALA A 226 2.87 -7.88 15.12
N LEU A 227 2.93 -9.21 14.98
CA LEU A 227 1.83 -10.08 15.41
C LEU A 227 1.45 -9.85 16.88
N ASN A 228 2.44 -9.72 17.76
CA ASN A 228 2.20 -9.44 19.18
C ASN A 228 1.47 -8.10 19.38
N ASN A 229 1.92 -7.05 18.71
CA ASN A 229 1.28 -5.74 18.75
C ASN A 229 -0.14 -5.76 18.17
N MET A 230 -0.37 -6.51 17.10
CA MET A 230 -1.69 -6.70 16.50
C MET A 230 -2.66 -7.43 17.43
N LEU A 231 -2.20 -8.48 18.11
CA LEU A 231 -3.01 -9.17 19.13
C LEU A 231 -3.34 -8.28 20.33
N LYS A 232 -2.59 -7.18 20.55
CA LYS A 232 -2.89 -6.14 21.55
C LYS A 232 -3.83 -5.05 21.01
N GLY A 233 -4.29 -5.16 19.76
CA GLY A 233 -5.20 -4.21 19.11
C GLY A 233 -4.52 -3.06 18.37
N ASN A 234 -3.19 -3.10 18.17
CA ASN A 234 -2.50 -2.08 17.38
C ASN A 234 -2.53 -2.43 15.89
N GLU A 235 -2.69 -1.44 15.02
CA GLU A 235 -2.50 -1.62 13.58
C GLU A 235 -1.00 -1.82 13.28
N GLU A 236 -0.67 -2.88 12.56
CA GLU A 236 0.69 -3.16 12.06
C GLU A 236 0.61 -3.66 10.62
N PHE A 237 1.69 -3.44 9.86
CA PHE A 237 1.81 -3.86 8.46
C PHE A 237 0.65 -3.42 7.56
N ILE A 238 0.71 -2.15 7.15
CA ILE A 238 -0.23 -1.61 6.19
C ILE A 238 -0.14 -2.38 4.87
N MET A 239 -1.26 -2.96 4.44
CA MET A 239 -1.30 -3.69 3.19
C MET A 239 -1.32 -2.74 2.01
N ILE A 240 -0.56 -3.09 0.98
CA ILE A 240 -0.40 -2.28 -0.22
C ILE A 240 -0.95 -2.99 -1.45
N ASP A 241 -1.57 -2.20 -2.34
CA ASP A 241 -2.08 -2.62 -3.64
C ASP A 241 -2.81 -3.98 -3.61
N ASP A 242 -2.30 -4.96 -4.36
CA ASP A 242 -2.88 -6.30 -4.48
C ASP A 242 -3.01 -7.01 -3.14
N GLN A 243 -2.13 -6.74 -2.17
CA GLN A 243 -2.26 -7.35 -0.83
C GLN A 243 -3.56 -6.92 -0.17
N LYS A 244 -3.93 -5.64 -0.25
CA LYS A 244 -5.20 -5.14 0.29
C LYS A 244 -6.37 -5.77 -0.45
N VAL A 245 -6.30 -5.89 -1.78
CA VAL A 245 -7.35 -6.55 -2.57
C VAL A 245 -7.53 -8.01 -2.13
N PHE A 246 -6.44 -8.79 -2.09
CA PHE A 246 -6.52 -10.20 -1.69
C PHE A 246 -6.98 -10.40 -0.26
N TYR A 247 -6.52 -9.56 0.67
CA TYR A 247 -6.99 -9.60 2.05
C TYR A 247 -8.48 -9.34 2.14
N GLU A 248 -8.98 -8.26 1.52
CA GLU A 248 -10.40 -7.93 1.56
C GLU A 248 -11.22 -9.06 0.93
N GLU A 249 -10.81 -9.62 -0.20
CA GLU A 249 -11.50 -10.77 -0.78
C GLU A 249 -11.49 -11.97 0.17
N ALA A 250 -10.34 -12.36 0.74
CA ALA A 250 -10.23 -13.49 1.66
C ALA A 250 -11.05 -13.30 2.95
N PHE A 251 -11.00 -12.09 3.53
CA PHE A 251 -11.67 -11.77 4.80
C PHE A 251 -13.18 -11.98 4.70
N HIS A 252 -13.89 -11.31 3.78
CA HIS A 252 -15.33 -11.59 3.68
C HIS A 252 -15.67 -12.84 2.88
N LEU A 253 -14.73 -13.51 2.19
CA LEU A 253 -14.98 -14.88 1.73
C LEU A 253 -15.20 -15.79 2.95
N ALA A 254 -14.36 -15.65 3.98
CA ALA A 254 -14.56 -16.36 5.24
C ALA A 254 -15.90 -15.99 5.90
N LEU A 255 -16.24 -14.70 6.02
CA LEU A 255 -17.52 -14.27 6.58
C LEU A 255 -18.73 -14.83 5.80
N ASP A 256 -18.67 -14.78 4.46
CA ASP A 256 -19.72 -15.30 3.59
C ASP A 256 -19.88 -16.82 3.72
N ALA A 257 -18.78 -17.55 3.85
CA ALA A 257 -18.79 -19.00 4.02
C ALA A 257 -19.56 -19.41 5.28
N ILE A 258 -19.34 -18.69 6.38
CA ILE A 258 -20.05 -18.90 7.65
C ILE A 258 -21.53 -18.52 7.50
N ASN A 259 -21.82 -17.31 7.01
CA ASN A 259 -23.19 -16.82 6.87
C ASN A 259 -24.07 -17.68 5.95
N LYS A 260 -23.47 -18.26 4.90
CA LYS A 260 -24.17 -19.09 3.90
C LYS A 260 -24.09 -20.59 4.21
N ASN A 261 -23.42 -20.96 5.31
CA ASN A 261 -23.10 -22.34 5.66
C ASN A 261 -22.55 -23.15 4.46
N LYS A 262 -21.58 -22.56 3.74
CA LYS A 262 -21.03 -23.13 2.51
C LYS A 262 -19.51 -23.08 2.54
N LYS A 263 -18.86 -24.23 2.37
CA LYS A 263 -17.39 -24.33 2.28
C LYS A 263 -16.85 -23.54 1.09
N GLN A 264 -15.79 -22.78 1.33
CA GLN A 264 -15.10 -21.98 0.31
C GLN A 264 -13.59 -22.16 0.46
N VAL A 265 -12.88 -22.05 -0.66
CA VAL A 265 -11.41 -22.16 -0.73
C VAL A 265 -10.89 -21.04 -1.61
N MET A 266 -9.87 -20.34 -1.13
CA MET A 266 -9.13 -19.33 -1.87
C MET A 266 -7.66 -19.71 -1.90
N ILE A 267 -7.08 -19.74 -3.10
CA ILE A 267 -5.66 -19.99 -3.30
C ILE A 267 -4.99 -18.65 -3.62
N VAL A 268 -3.98 -18.29 -2.82
CA VAL A 268 -3.20 -17.07 -3.01
C VAL A 268 -1.79 -17.46 -3.47
N GLU A 269 -1.47 -17.11 -4.71
CA GLU A 269 -0.16 -17.37 -5.31
C GLU A 269 0.68 -16.09 -5.33
N GLY A 270 1.98 -16.24 -5.14
CA GLY A 270 2.90 -15.10 -5.21
C GLY A 270 4.35 -15.52 -5.02
N GLY A 271 5.27 -14.77 -5.61
CA GLY A 271 6.72 -15.01 -5.48
C GLY A 271 7.25 -14.84 -4.05
N PRO A 272 8.53 -15.16 -3.80
CA PRO A 272 9.21 -14.80 -2.56
C PRO A 272 9.14 -13.28 -2.32
N GLY A 273 8.97 -12.85 -1.07
CA GLY A 273 8.99 -11.43 -0.70
C GLY A 273 7.71 -10.64 -1.01
N THR A 274 6.66 -11.25 -1.57
CA THR A 274 5.41 -10.53 -1.91
C THR A 274 4.49 -10.24 -0.71
N GLY A 275 4.92 -10.55 0.52
CA GLY A 275 4.15 -10.27 1.75
C GLY A 275 3.01 -11.27 2.06
N LYS A 276 3.01 -12.48 1.50
CA LYS A 276 1.97 -13.50 1.79
C LYS A 276 1.81 -13.80 3.28
N SER A 277 2.92 -13.94 4.02
CA SER A 277 2.86 -14.21 5.47
C SER A 277 2.33 -13.02 6.27
N VAL A 278 2.55 -11.78 5.79
CA VAL A 278 1.97 -10.56 6.38
C VAL A 278 0.45 -10.55 6.18
N LEU A 279 -0.02 -10.89 4.97
CA LEU A 279 -1.44 -11.05 4.68
C LEU A 279 -2.08 -12.15 5.53
N ALA A 280 -1.41 -13.30 5.68
CA ALA A 280 -1.90 -14.41 6.49
C ALA A 280 -2.07 -14.06 7.97
N ILE A 281 -1.13 -13.29 8.55
CA ILE A 281 -1.21 -12.83 9.94
C ILE A 281 -2.29 -11.77 10.13
N ASN A 282 -2.42 -10.83 9.19
CA ASN A 282 -3.52 -9.87 9.21
C ASN A 282 -4.88 -10.57 9.17
N LEU A 283 -5.07 -11.56 8.29
CA LEU A 283 -6.29 -12.36 8.25
C LEU A 283 -6.52 -13.10 9.57
N LEU A 284 -5.48 -13.74 10.13
CA LEU A 284 -5.58 -14.47 11.39
C LEU A 284 -6.12 -13.57 12.50
N VAL A 285 -5.49 -12.43 12.73
CA VAL A 285 -5.86 -11.52 13.82
C VAL A 285 -7.26 -10.97 13.61
N ASN A 286 -7.56 -10.46 12.42
CA ASN A 286 -8.83 -9.77 12.19
C ASN A 286 -10.01 -10.74 12.13
N LEU A 287 -9.84 -12.00 11.69
CA LEU A 287 -10.90 -13.00 11.76
C LEU A 287 -11.15 -13.47 13.19
N ILE A 288 -10.11 -13.56 14.03
CA ILE A 288 -10.27 -13.82 15.47
C ILE A 288 -11.02 -12.68 16.16
N ASP A 289 -10.74 -11.43 15.78
CA ASP A 289 -11.44 -10.26 16.30
C ASP A 289 -12.94 -10.26 15.92
N GLN A 290 -13.30 -10.85 14.77
CA GLN A 290 -14.70 -11.15 14.41
C GLN A 290 -15.31 -12.34 15.18
N GLY A 291 -14.59 -12.94 16.12
CA GLY A 291 -15.03 -14.08 16.92
C GLY A 291 -14.95 -15.43 16.21
N LEU A 292 -14.29 -15.51 15.05
CA LEU A 292 -14.14 -16.76 14.31
C LEU A 292 -12.99 -17.61 14.85
N VAL A 293 -13.23 -18.91 14.98
CA VAL A 293 -12.23 -19.91 15.34
C VAL A 293 -11.29 -20.13 14.15
N THR A 294 -10.24 -19.31 14.10
CA THR A 294 -9.28 -19.28 12.99
C THR A 294 -7.94 -19.88 13.38
N MET A 295 -7.38 -20.72 12.50
CA MET A 295 -6.11 -21.42 12.73
C MET A 295 -5.10 -21.05 11.65
N TYR A 296 -3.87 -20.72 12.05
CA TYR A 296 -2.72 -20.65 11.14
C TYR A 296 -2.05 -22.01 11.06
N VAL A 297 -2.01 -22.56 9.85
CA VAL A 297 -1.50 -23.90 9.55
C VAL A 297 -0.20 -23.79 8.81
N THR A 298 0.85 -24.40 9.35
CA THR A 298 2.13 -24.54 8.66
C THR A 298 2.75 -25.90 8.95
N ARG A 299 3.33 -26.52 7.93
CA ARG A 299 4.05 -27.79 8.09
C ARG A 299 5.36 -27.63 8.86
N ASN A 300 5.99 -26.46 8.78
CA ASN A 300 7.27 -26.21 9.44
C ASN A 300 7.05 -25.91 10.93
N SER A 301 7.69 -26.70 11.81
CA SER A 301 7.64 -26.47 13.25
C SER A 301 8.45 -25.25 13.69
N ALA A 302 9.45 -24.83 12.91
CA ALA A 302 10.31 -23.71 13.29
C ALA A 302 9.55 -22.37 13.38
N PRO A 303 8.81 -21.89 12.35
CA PRO A 303 7.98 -20.69 12.47
C PRO A 303 6.99 -20.77 13.64
N ARG A 304 6.32 -21.92 13.80
CA ARG A 304 5.37 -22.19 14.89
C ARG A 304 6.01 -22.01 16.26
N ASN A 305 7.17 -22.62 16.47
CA ASN A 305 7.90 -22.54 17.74
C ASN A 305 8.38 -21.13 18.01
N ILE A 306 8.78 -20.38 16.97
CA ILE A 306 9.24 -19.00 17.14
C ILE A 306 8.06 -18.08 17.51
N TYR A 307 6.91 -18.19 16.84
CA TYR A 307 5.71 -17.45 17.24
C TYR A 307 5.27 -17.79 18.67
N SER A 308 5.18 -19.09 19.01
CA SER A 308 4.85 -19.53 20.37
C SER A 308 5.84 -18.98 21.39
N THR A 309 7.14 -18.93 21.08
CA THR A 309 8.15 -18.41 22.01
C THR A 309 8.09 -16.90 22.18
N LYS A 310 7.93 -16.14 21.10
CA LYS A 310 7.90 -14.67 21.15
C LYS A 310 6.60 -14.12 21.76
N LEU A 311 5.49 -14.82 21.59
CA LEU A 311 4.19 -14.42 22.15
C LEU A 311 4.02 -14.84 23.62
N ARG A 312 4.85 -15.79 24.11
CA ARG A 312 4.84 -16.21 25.52
C ARG A 312 5.25 -15.04 26.42
N GLY A 313 4.32 -14.61 27.28
CA GLY A 313 4.52 -13.51 28.22
C GLY A 313 3.34 -12.54 28.18
N ASP A 314 2.95 -12.13 26.97
CA ASP A 314 1.78 -11.27 26.76
C ASP A 314 0.48 -12.07 26.70
N PHE A 315 0.53 -13.32 26.21
CA PHE A 315 -0.64 -14.20 26.14
C PHE A 315 -0.37 -15.56 26.80
N LYS A 316 -1.44 -16.18 27.30
CA LYS A 316 -1.36 -17.54 27.89
C LYS A 316 -0.88 -18.52 26.82
N LYS A 317 0.03 -19.42 27.20
CA LYS A 317 0.59 -20.46 26.31
C LYS A 317 -0.50 -21.26 25.58
N SER A 318 -1.57 -21.64 26.28
CA SER A 318 -2.71 -22.36 25.69
C SER A 318 -3.44 -21.55 24.62
N HIS A 319 -3.52 -20.22 24.78
CA HIS A 319 -4.14 -19.35 23.79
C HIS A 319 -3.30 -19.31 22.51
N ILE A 320 -1.97 -19.20 22.61
CA ILE A 320 -1.07 -19.11 21.45
C ILE A 320 -0.87 -20.46 20.75
N ASP A 321 -0.68 -21.55 21.50
CA ASP A 321 -0.47 -22.88 20.92
C ASP A 321 -1.74 -23.35 20.17
N ASN A 322 -2.90 -22.79 20.52
CA ASN A 322 -4.13 -22.99 19.77
C ASN A 322 -4.20 -22.17 18.48
N LEU A 323 -3.40 -21.12 18.28
CA LEU A 323 -3.43 -20.33 17.03
C LEU A 323 -2.62 -20.98 15.90
N PHE A 324 -1.60 -21.75 16.24
CA PHE A 324 -0.66 -22.31 15.27
C PHE A 324 -0.64 -23.84 15.30
N LYS A 325 -1.15 -24.47 14.25
CA LYS A 325 -1.23 -25.94 14.15
C LYS A 325 -0.44 -26.51 12.98
N GLY A 326 -0.06 -27.79 13.12
CA GLY A 326 0.45 -28.57 12.00
C GLY A 326 -0.70 -29.17 11.21
N SER A 327 -0.49 -29.42 9.92
CA SER A 327 -1.53 -30.01 9.06
C SER A 327 -2.02 -31.39 9.55
N GLY A 328 -1.16 -32.17 10.22
CA GLY A 328 -1.54 -33.46 10.80
C GLY A 328 -2.50 -33.37 12.00
N SER A 329 -2.74 -32.19 12.55
CA SER A 329 -3.67 -31.99 13.67
C SER A 329 -5.14 -31.94 13.23
N PHE A 330 -5.42 -32.07 11.92
CA PHE A 330 -6.75 -31.92 11.32
C PHE A 330 -7.31 -33.22 10.72
N THR A 331 -6.70 -34.38 10.99
CA THR A 331 -7.15 -35.67 10.42
C THR A 331 -8.28 -36.33 11.21
N GLU A 332 -8.46 -35.97 12.47
CA GLU A 332 -9.43 -36.56 13.41
C GLU A 332 -10.36 -35.50 14.03
N VAL A 333 -10.47 -34.34 13.38
CA VAL A 333 -11.28 -33.21 13.85
C VAL A 333 -12.73 -33.36 13.40
N GLU A 334 -13.65 -32.86 14.22
CA GLU A 334 -15.08 -32.91 13.89
C GLU A 334 -15.43 -31.97 12.73
N GLU A 335 -16.50 -32.30 12.02
CA GLU A 335 -16.96 -31.44 10.93
C GLU A 335 -17.36 -30.07 11.49
N ASN A 336 -16.83 -29.00 10.89
CA ASN A 336 -17.09 -27.61 11.30
C ASN A 336 -16.56 -27.24 12.70
N GLU A 337 -15.55 -27.97 13.22
CA GLU A 337 -14.85 -27.57 14.46
C GLU A 337 -14.13 -26.21 14.33
N PHE A 338 -13.66 -25.87 13.13
CA PHE A 338 -12.98 -24.60 12.83
C PHE A 338 -13.72 -23.82 11.76
N ASP A 339 -13.80 -22.51 11.94
CA ASP A 339 -14.41 -21.59 10.98
C ASP A 339 -13.48 -21.33 9.79
N VAL A 340 -12.19 -21.09 10.06
CA VAL A 340 -11.21 -20.72 9.03
C VAL A 340 -9.85 -21.38 9.25
N LEU A 341 -9.27 -21.93 8.19
CA LEU A 341 -7.89 -22.42 8.16
C LEU A 341 -7.05 -21.57 7.19
N ILE A 342 -6.02 -20.91 7.71
CA ILE A 342 -5.06 -20.14 6.91
C ILE A 342 -3.82 -21.01 6.73
N ILE A 343 -3.58 -21.50 5.53
CA ILE A 343 -2.52 -22.46 5.25
C ILE A 343 -1.34 -21.76 4.59
N ASP A 344 -0.25 -21.53 5.32
CA ASP A 344 0.98 -20.99 4.75
C ASP A 344 1.84 -22.09 4.14
N GLU A 345 2.54 -21.76 3.04
CA GLU A 345 3.35 -22.68 2.25
C GLU A 345 2.54 -23.93 1.83
N ALA A 346 1.29 -23.74 1.37
CA ALA A 346 0.35 -24.83 1.06
C ALA A 346 0.88 -25.87 0.05
N HIS A 347 1.82 -25.48 -0.82
CA HIS A 347 2.53 -26.39 -1.73
C HIS A 347 3.33 -27.49 -1.00
N ARG A 348 3.55 -27.35 0.31
CA ARG A 348 4.22 -28.33 1.17
C ARG A 348 3.24 -29.29 1.84
N LEU A 349 1.93 -29.17 1.65
CA LEU A 349 0.99 -30.14 2.18
C LEU A 349 1.19 -31.49 1.50
N ASN A 350 1.07 -32.57 2.27
CA ASN A 350 1.05 -33.92 1.72
C ASN A 350 -0.39 -34.40 1.62
N GLU A 351 -0.69 -35.14 0.55
CA GLU A 351 -1.93 -35.91 0.44
C GLU A 351 -2.01 -37.03 1.50
N LYS A 352 -0.86 -37.58 1.91
CA LYS A 352 -0.75 -38.72 2.82
C LYS A 352 0.23 -38.46 3.96
N SER A 353 -0.18 -38.79 5.18
CA SER A 353 0.62 -38.61 6.40
C SER A 353 0.96 -39.96 7.03
N GLY A 354 2.16 -40.48 6.77
CA GLY A 354 2.66 -41.72 7.36
C GLY A 354 4.03 -42.09 6.79
N LEU A 355 4.85 -42.81 7.58
CA LEU A 355 6.18 -43.29 7.13
C LEU A 355 6.09 -44.15 5.86
N PHE A 356 4.90 -44.71 5.59
CA PHE A 356 4.61 -45.63 4.48
C PHE A 356 3.85 -45.03 3.29
N ARG A 357 3.56 -43.71 3.28
CA ARG A 357 2.80 -43.05 2.19
C ARG A 357 1.51 -43.80 1.78
N ASN A 358 0.78 -44.35 2.75
CA ASN A 358 -0.55 -44.94 2.51
C ASN A 358 -1.65 -43.90 2.60
#